data_AF-A0AAW5N1J8-F1
#
_entry.id   AF-A0AAW5N1J8-F1
#
_cell.length_a   1.000
_cell.length_b   1.000
_cell.length_c   1.000
_cell.angle_alpha   90.00
_cell.angle_beta   90.00
_cell.angle_gamma   90.00
#
_symmetry.space_group_name_H-M   'P 1'
#
loop_
_entity.id
_entity.type
_entity.pdbx_description
1 polymer ?
#
loop_
_entity_poly.entity_id
_entity_poly.type
_entity_poly.pdbx_seq_one_letter_code
_entity_poly.pdbx_strand_id
1 'polypeptide(L)' 'PYVSAALPDAVRIFEFMVMQGETEEQLCEPQNMSELLSKVLPNPDNVELIRQRVYTHNARLAQRFRIDRVLLAGDAAHI' A
#
# COMPACT_ATOMS: atom_id res chain seq x y z
N PRO A 1 5.40 -2.81 11.99
CA PRO A 1 6.40 -2.66 10.91
C PRO A 1 5.83 -1.69 9.87
N TYR A 2 6.66 -0.82 9.28
CA TYR A 2 6.21 0.12 8.25
C TYR A 2 7.25 0.21 7.12
N VAL A 3 6.79 0.59 5.94
CA VAL A 3 7.64 0.99 4.81
C VAL A 3 7.49 2.49 4.62
N SER A 4 8.58 3.16 4.26
CA SER A 4 8.55 4.56 3.84
C SER A 4 9.31 4.73 2.54
N ALA A 5 8.66 5.34 1.54
CA ALA A 5 9.25 5.64 0.25
C ALA A 5 9.08 7.13 -0.06
N ALA A 6 10.18 7.80 -0.38
CA ALA A 6 10.16 9.18 -0.86
C ALA A 6 9.96 9.20 -2.38
N LEU A 7 9.07 10.07 -2.84
CA LEU A 7 8.79 10.34 -4.25
C LEU A 7 9.19 11.79 -4.59
N PRO A 8 9.20 12.18 -5.87
CA PRO A 8 9.32 13.58 -6.28
C PRO A 8 8.27 14.50 -5.62
N ASP A 9 8.50 15.80 -5.70
CA ASP A 9 7.56 16.84 -5.25
C ASP A 9 7.20 16.77 -3.76
N ALA A 10 8.16 16.35 -2.93
CA ALA A 10 8.01 16.15 -1.48
C ALA A 10 6.89 15.17 -1.08
N VAL A 11 6.45 14.32 -2.01
CA VAL A 11 5.49 13.25 -1.73
C VAL A 11 6.19 12.10 -1.01
N ARG A 12 5.50 11.52 -0.03
CA ARG A 12 5.97 10.33 0.69
C ARG A 12 4.85 9.31 0.80
N ILE A 13 5.18 8.04 0.56
CA ILE A 13 4.29 6.91 0.79
C ILE A 13 4.70 6.26 2.11
N PHE A 14 3.71 5.98 2.95
CA PHE A 14 3.84 5.14 4.12
C PHE A 14 2.94 3.91 3.94
N GLU A 15 3.50 2.73 4.20
CA GLU A 15 2.73 1.49 4.22
C GLU A 15 2.75 0.91 5.64
N PHE A 16 1.58 0.60 6.17
CA PHE A 16 1.39 -0.02 7.46
C PHE A 16 0.81 -1.42 7.27
N MET A 17 1.26 -2.37 8.08
CA MET A 17 0.69 -3.70 8.10
C MET A 17 -0.70 -3.66 8.77
N VAL A 18 -1.72 -4.20 8.09
CA VAL A 18 -3.03 -4.45 8.67
C VAL A 18 -2.93 -5.66 9.59
N MET A 19 -3.29 -5.47 10.86
CA MET A 19 -3.22 -6.48 11.90
C MET A 19 -4.51 -7.32 11.96
N GLN A 20 -4.43 -8.48 12.60
CA GLN A 20 -5.60 -9.36 12.75
C GLN A 20 -6.70 -8.65 13.56
N GLY A 21 -7.90 -8.57 12.99
CA GLY A 21 -9.07 -7.96 13.62
C GLY A 21 -9.31 -6.49 13.22
N GLU A 22 -8.39 -5.87 12.50
CA GLU A 22 -8.61 -4.56 11.88
C GLU A 22 -9.37 -4.72 10.56
N THR A 23 -10.29 -3.81 10.25
CA THR A 23 -10.96 -3.76 8.93
C THR A 23 -10.48 -2.59 8.10
N GLU A 24 -10.65 -2.70 6.78
CA GLU A 24 -10.30 -1.61 5.86
C GLU A 24 -11.08 -0.34 6.17
N GLU A 25 -12.38 -0.45 6.48
CA GLU A 25 -13.24 0.69 6.79
C GLU A 25 -12.72 1.45 8.01
N GLN A 26 -12.38 0.73 9.08
CA GLN A 26 -11.83 1.30 10.30
C GLN A 26 -10.51 2.02 10.03
N LEU A 27 -9.58 1.37 9.32
CA LEU A 27 -8.28 1.96 9.04
C LEU A 27 -8.35 3.18 8.11
N CYS A 28 -9.40 3.27 7.28
CA CYS A 28 -9.63 4.41 6.41
C CYS A 28 -10.32 5.59 7.11
N GLU A 29 -10.76 5.45 8.37
CA GLU A 29 -11.30 6.57 9.14
C GLU A 29 -10.19 7.61 9.42
N PRO A 30 -10.46 8.91 9.27
CA PRO A 30 -9.45 9.96 9.43
C PRO A 30 -8.71 9.93 10.77
N GLN A 31 -9.42 9.59 11.86
CA GLN A 31 -8.84 9.49 13.20
C GLN A 31 -7.81 8.37 13.27
N ASN A 32 -8.16 7.15 12.81
CA ASN A 32 -7.28 5.99 12.84
C ASN A 32 -6.07 6.17 11.90
N MET A 33 -6.28 6.82 10.74
CA MET A 33 -5.18 7.19 9.84
C MET A 33 -4.21 8.19 10.48
N SER A 34 -4.72 9.20 11.19
CA SER A 34 -3.89 10.16 11.94
C SER A 34 -3.09 9.45 13.04
N GLU A 35 -3.70 8.52 13.76
CA GLU A 35 -3.01 7.69 14.75
C GLU A 35 -1.89 6.84 14.11
N LEU A 36 -2.13 6.23 12.95
CA LEU A 36 -1.09 5.48 12.22
C LEU A 36 0.07 6.39 11.79
N LEU A 37 -0.23 7.57 11.24
CA LEU A 37 0.79 8.53 10.83
C LEU A 37 1.58 9.08 12.03
N SER A 38 0.95 9.24 13.19
CA SER A 38 1.62 9.70 14.43
C SER A 38 2.75 8.78 14.89
N LYS A 39 2.73 7.50 14.47
CA LYS A 39 3.81 6.54 14.76
C LYS A 39 5.12 6.86 14.01
N VAL A 40 5.05 7.64 12.93
CA VAL A 40 6.18 7.90 12.03
C VAL A 40 6.42 9.38 11.75
N LEU A 41 5.45 10.24 12.05
CA LEU A 41 5.54 11.69 11.90
C LEU A 41 5.38 12.38 13.26
N PRO A 42 6.23 13.38 13.58
CA PRO A 42 6.12 14.13 14.83
C PRO A 42 4.88 15.04 14.89
N ASN A 43 4.36 15.46 13.74
CA ASN A 43 3.13 16.23 13.64
C ASN A 43 2.35 15.81 12.37
N PRO A 44 1.41 14.86 12.50
CA PRO A 44 0.59 14.38 11.37
C PRO A 44 -0.31 15.45 10.75
N ASP A 45 -0.69 16.49 11.49
CA ASP A 45 -1.58 17.53 10.98
C ASP A 45 -0.91 18.46 9.96
N ASN A 46 0.43 18.41 9.87
CA ASN A 46 1.22 19.20 8.92
C ASN A 46 1.37 18.52 7.55
N VAL A 47 0.74 17.36 7.32
CA VAL A 47 0.80 16.68 6.02
C VAL A 47 -0.58 16.64 5.36
N GLU A 48 -0.60 16.80 4.04
CA GLU A 48 -1.80 16.61 3.24
C GLU A 48 -1.91 15.13 2.83
N LEU A 49 -3.03 14.50 3.18
CA LEU A 49 -3.31 13.13 2.75
C LEU A 49 -3.82 13.12 1.30
N ILE A 50 -2.93 12.79 0.36
CA ILE A 50 -3.27 12.74 -1.07
C ILE A 50 -4.12 11.50 -1.40
N ARG A 51 -3.77 10.33 -0.82
CA ARG A 51 -4.43 9.05 -1.09
C ARG A 51 -4.21 8.04 0.03
N GLN A 52 -5.22 7.23 0.30
CA GLN A 52 -5.15 6.04 1.15
C GLN A 52 -5.75 4.82 0.44
N ARG A 53 -5.17 3.64 0.65
CA ARG A 53 -5.66 2.34 0.14
C ARG A 53 -5.19 1.22 1.06
N VAL A 54 -6.06 0.24 1.27
CA VAL A 54 -5.68 -1.08 1.78
C VAL A 54 -5.53 -2.03 0.58
N TYR A 55 -4.51 -2.88 0.61
CA TYR A 55 -4.31 -3.90 -0.40
C TYR A 55 -3.71 -5.16 0.21
N THR A 56 -4.01 -6.29 -0.43
CA THR A 56 -3.43 -7.58 -0.06
C THR A 56 -2.15 -7.79 -0.86
N HIS A 57 -1.03 -7.93 -0.17
CA HIS A 57 0.22 -8.38 -0.78
C HIS A 57 0.06 -9.86 -1.21
N ASN A 58 0.07 -10.09 -2.52
CA ASN A 58 0.13 -11.43 -3.09
C ASN A 58 1.55 -11.65 -3.61
N ALA A 59 2.03 -12.89 -3.56
CA ALA A 59 3.27 -13.30 -4.22
C ALA A 59 2.94 -14.54 -5.05
N ARG A 60 2.64 -14.33 -6.33
CA ARG A 60 2.18 -15.35 -7.28
C ARG A 60 2.92 -15.18 -8.60
N LEU A 61 3.26 -16.32 -9.19
CA LEU A 61 3.96 -16.39 -10.47
C LEU A 61 3.26 -17.38 -11.37
N ALA A 62 2.92 -16.97 -12.59
CA ALA A 62 2.37 -17.86 -13.60
C ALA A 62 3.40 -18.95 -13.95
N GLN A 63 2.97 -20.20 -14.04
CA GLN A 63 3.87 -21.30 -14.39
C GLN A 63 4.38 -21.20 -15.85
N ARG A 64 3.60 -20.56 -16.73
CA ARG A 64 3.95 -20.34 -18.14
C ARG A 64 3.50 -18.94 -18.55
N PHE A 65 4.39 -18.22 -19.23
CA PHE A 65 4.14 -16.84 -19.67
C PHE A 65 3.70 -16.75 -21.13
N ARG A 66 3.71 -17.87 -21.87
CA ARG A 66 3.37 -17.91 -23.30
C ARG A 66 2.82 -19.27 -23.70
N ILE A 67 1.81 -19.25 -24.56
CA ILE A 67 1.32 -20.40 -25.32
C ILE A 67 1.13 -19.94 -26.77
N ASP A 68 1.87 -20.53 -27.70
CA ASP A 68 1.90 -20.18 -29.13
C ASP A 68 2.10 -18.68 -29.40
N ARG A 69 1.02 -17.97 -29.76
CA ARG A 69 1.02 -16.53 -30.10
C ARG A 69 0.39 -15.65 -29.01
N VAL A 70 0.06 -16.23 -27.84
CA VAL A 70 -0.52 -15.52 -26.70
C VAL A 70 0.51 -15.43 -25.57
N LEU A 71 0.68 -14.24 -25.01
CA LEU A 71 1.62 -13.96 -23.93
C LEU A 71 0.92 -13.34 -22.71
N LEU A 72 1.42 -13.63 -21.52
CA LEU A 72 1.12 -12.93 -20.27
C LEU A 72 2.29 -12.01 -19.91
N ALA A 73 2.00 -10.82 -19.41
CA ALA A 73 2.99 -9.86 -18.94
C ALA A 73 2.42 -9.01 -17.79
N GLY A 74 3.31 -8.40 -16.99
CA GLY A 74 2.94 -7.61 -15.82
C GLY A 74 2.13 -8.43 -14.80
N ASP A 75 1.14 -7.80 -14.17
CA ASP A 75 0.29 -8.40 -13.15
C ASP A 75 -0.47 -9.65 -13.61
N ALA A 76 -0.68 -9.82 -14.92
CA ALA A 76 -1.27 -11.03 -15.48
C ALA A 76 -0.33 -12.25 -15.38
N ALA A 77 0.98 -12.03 -15.23
CA ALA A 77 2.01 -13.06 -15.16
C ALA A 77 2.67 -13.16 -13.77
N HIS A 78 2.76 -12.07 -13.03
CA HIS A 78 3.38 -12.02 -11.70
C HIS A 78 2.78 -10.90 -10.85
N ILE A 79 2.53 -11.16 -9.57
CA ILE A 79 2.11 -10.13 -8.60
C ILE A 79 2.61 -10.49 -7.21
#